data_AF-A0A1F9RFZ7-F1
#
_entry.id   AF-A0A1F9RFZ7-F1
#
_cell.length_a   1.000
_cell.length_b   1.000
_cell.length_c   1.000
_cell.angle_alpha   90.00
_cell.angle_beta   90.00
_cell.angle_gamma   90.00
#
_symmetry.space_group_name_H-M   'P 1'
#
loop_
_entity.id
_entity.type
_entity.pdbx_description
1 polymer ?
#
loop_
_entity_poly.entity_id
_entity_poly.type
_entity_poly.pdbx_seq_one_letter_code
_entity_poly.pdbx_strand_id
1 'polypeptide(L)'
;MENKESEPLDELRAFLEKRQKEAEQNPPPAPPPTPEAVSGRRRLLVLGVQLAVIFSAAVYLFLNFPYLKNDLYPPKQLRVGSYNTDRAGEACIRNLWRIAAGEPGAAKAVCPSSGQPYSVSGRTASCPSPERHGLSELYYQPRKGVVAKGAK
;
A
#
# COMPACT_ATOMS: atom_id res chain seq x y z
N MET A 1 -42.54 -55.40 25.09
CA MET A 1 -41.40 -54.73 24.42
C MET A 1 -41.58 -54.99 22.94
N GLU A 2 -42.25 -54.07 22.24
CA GLU A 2 -42.46 -54.17 20.79
C GLU A 2 -41.32 -53.40 20.09
N ASN A 3 -40.56 -54.13 19.29
CA ASN A 3 -39.49 -53.62 18.44
C ASN A 3 -40.09 -52.74 17.33
N LYS A 4 -39.84 -51.42 17.39
CA LYS A 4 -40.25 -50.42 16.38
C LYS A 4 -39.06 -49.89 15.56
N GLU A 5 -38.06 -50.72 15.24
CA GLU A 5 -36.84 -50.26 14.56
C GLU A 5 -36.77 -50.56 13.04
N SER A 6 -37.79 -51.16 12.42
CA SER A 6 -37.72 -51.54 10.99
C SER A 6 -38.28 -50.51 9.99
N GLU A 7 -38.97 -49.46 10.44
CA GLU A 7 -39.63 -48.49 9.54
C GLU A 7 -38.70 -47.59 8.69
N PRO A 8 -37.46 -47.21 9.08
CA PRO A 8 -36.73 -46.17 8.34
C PRO A 8 -36.17 -46.63 6.98
N LEU A 9 -36.01 -47.93 6.73
CA LEU A 9 -35.44 -48.45 5.48
C LEU A 9 -36.47 -48.54 4.36
N ASP A 10 -37.72 -48.86 4.69
CA ASP A 10 -38.77 -49.01 3.69
C ASP A 10 -39.26 -47.64 3.18
N GLU A 11 -39.26 -46.62 4.05
CA GLU A 11 -39.50 -45.23 3.63
C GLU A 11 -38.40 -44.72 2.68
N LEU A 12 -37.14 -45.07 2.93
CA LEU A 12 -36.02 -44.70 2.07
C LEU A 12 -36.15 -45.35 0.68
N ARG A 13 -36.56 -46.61 0.62
CA ARG A 13 -36.80 -47.33 -0.65
C ARG A 13 -37.93 -46.70 -1.44
N ALA A 14 -39.06 -46.41 -0.78
CA ALA A 14 -40.20 -45.76 -1.43
C ALA A 14 -39.83 -44.36 -1.95
N PHE A 15 -39.00 -43.61 -1.22
CA PHE A 15 -38.50 -42.30 -1.66
C PHE A 15 -37.59 -42.41 -2.90
N LEU A 16 -36.67 -43.37 -2.92
CA LEU A 16 -35.77 -43.58 -4.06
C LEU A 16 -36.52 -44.02 -5.31
N GLU A 17 -37.49 -44.94 -5.19
CA GLU A 17 -38.34 -45.36 -6.32
C GLU A 17 -39.14 -44.19 -6.88
N LYS A 18 -39.67 -43.33 -6.01
CA LYS A 18 -40.39 -42.11 -6.43
C LYS A 18 -39.48 -41.15 -7.19
N ARG A 19 -38.26 -40.93 -6.70
CA ARG A 19 -37.26 -40.07 -7.39
C ARG A 19 -36.81 -40.64 -8.73
N GLN A 20 -36.68 -41.97 -8.81
CA GLN A 20 -36.31 -42.65 -10.05
C GLN A 20 -37.40 -42.52 -11.11
N LYS A 21 -38.67 -42.73 -10.74
CA LYS A 21 -39.83 -42.51 -11.63
C LYS A 21 -39.97 -41.05 -12.06
N GLU A 22 -39.71 -40.09 -11.16
CA GLU A 22 -39.74 -38.66 -11.47
C GLU A 22 -38.65 -38.26 -12.47
N ALA A 23 -37.44 -38.81 -12.33
CA ALA A 23 -36.32 -38.61 -13.25
C ALA A 23 -36.56 -39.26 -14.63
N GLU A 24 -37.28 -40.38 -14.69
CA GLU A 24 -37.63 -41.06 -15.93
C GLU A 24 -38.76 -40.35 -16.69
N GLN A 25 -39.74 -39.77 -15.96
CA GLN A 25 -40.83 -38.99 -16.55
C GLN A 25 -40.39 -37.59 -17.00
N ASN A 26 -39.41 -37.00 -16.31
CA ASN A 26 -38.85 -35.69 -16.64
C ASN A 26 -37.35 -35.84 -16.93
N PRO A 27 -36.98 -36.42 -18.11
CA PRO A 27 -35.58 -36.45 -18.49
C PRO A 27 -35.07 -35.00 -18.49
N PRO A 28 -33.88 -34.74 -17.91
CA PRO A 28 -33.32 -33.40 -17.91
C PRO A 28 -33.26 -32.90 -19.36
N PRO A 29 -33.56 -31.62 -19.61
CA PRO A 29 -33.45 -31.05 -20.95
C PRO A 29 -32.04 -31.37 -21.49
N ALA A 30 -31.98 -31.78 -22.76
CA ALA A 30 -30.71 -32.09 -23.40
C ALA A 30 -29.72 -30.95 -23.09
N PRO A 31 -28.49 -31.26 -22.64
CA PRO A 31 -27.53 -30.23 -22.34
C PRO A 31 -27.40 -29.33 -23.58
N PRO A 32 -27.35 -27.99 -23.40
CA PRO A 32 -27.18 -27.10 -24.53
C PRO A 32 -25.97 -27.56 -25.34
N PRO A 33 -26.02 -27.47 -26.69
CA PRO A 33 -24.90 -27.86 -27.52
C PRO A 33 -23.66 -27.17 -26.97
N THR A 34 -22.66 -27.96 -26.60
CA THR A 34 -21.40 -27.43 -26.10
C THR A 34 -20.87 -26.45 -27.15
N PRO A 35 -20.50 -25.21 -26.76
CA PRO A 35 -20.02 -24.23 -27.71
C PRO A 35 -18.90 -24.89 -28.52
N GLU A 36 -19.10 -24.97 -29.84
CA GLU A 36 -18.24 -25.69 -30.76
C GLU A 36 -16.78 -25.37 -30.44
N ALA A 37 -15.95 -26.41 -30.34
CA ALA A 37 -14.56 -26.32 -29.96
C ALA A 37 -13.83 -25.32 -30.88
N VAL A 38 -13.76 -24.06 -30.41
CA VAL A 38 -13.12 -22.98 -31.13
C VAL A 38 -11.69 -23.43 -31.40
N SER A 39 -11.37 -23.57 -32.69
CA SER A 39 -10.11 -24.11 -33.21
C SER A 39 -8.91 -23.76 -32.31
N GLY A 40 -8.17 -24.79 -31.86
CA GLY A 40 -7.10 -24.63 -30.85
C GLY A 40 -6.06 -23.55 -31.18
N ARG A 41 -5.92 -23.20 -32.47
CA ARG A 41 -5.09 -22.11 -32.95
C ARG A 41 -5.52 -20.73 -32.44
N ARG A 42 -6.83 -20.43 -32.41
CA ARG A 42 -7.33 -19.15 -31.87
C ARG A 42 -7.12 -19.07 -30.37
N ARG A 43 -7.29 -20.18 -29.65
CA ARG A 43 -7.06 -20.25 -28.20
C ARG A 43 -5.59 -19.96 -27.84
N LEU A 44 -4.65 -20.53 -28.58
CA LEU A 44 -3.22 -20.27 -28.38
C LEU A 44 -2.85 -18.82 -28.67
N LEU A 45 -3.42 -18.21 -29.71
CA LEU A 45 -3.19 -16.79 -30.02
C LEU A 45 -3.73 -15.87 -28.92
N VAL A 46 -4.95 -16.11 -28.43
CA VAL A 46 -5.53 -15.31 -27.34
C VAL A 46 -4.69 -15.43 -26.07
N LEU A 47 -4.26 -16.65 -25.72
CA LEU A 47 -3.39 -16.88 -24.57
C LEU A 47 -2.04 -16.15 -24.72
N GLY A 48 -1.44 -16.21 -25.92
CA GLY A 48 -0.18 -15.53 -26.21
C GLY A 48 -0.29 -14.02 -26.07
N VAL A 49 -1.38 -13.41 -26.59
CA VAL A 49 -1.64 -11.96 -26.44
C VAL A 49 -1.83 -11.60 -24.97
N GLN A 50 -2.60 -12.39 -24.22
CA GLN A 50 -2.84 -12.13 -22.80
C GLN A 50 -1.54 -12.18 -21.99
N LEU A 51 -0.70 -13.18 -22.22
CA LEU A 51 0.62 -13.29 -21.57
C LEU A 51 1.54 -12.13 -21.96
N ALA A 52 1.52 -11.69 -23.22
CA ALA A 52 2.30 -10.54 -23.67
C ALA A 52 1.88 -9.25 -22.96
N VAL A 53 0.57 -9.01 -22.78
CA VAL A 53 0.07 -7.84 -22.04
C VAL A 53 0.50 -7.89 -20.57
N ILE A 54 0.31 -9.03 -19.90
CA ILE A 54 0.71 -9.20 -18.48
C ILE A 54 2.23 -8.99 -18.33
N PHE A 55 3.02 -9.57 -19.21
CA PHE A 55 4.47 -9.42 -19.20
C PHE A 55 4.88 -7.95 -19.41
N SER A 56 4.26 -7.26 -20.36
CA SER A 56 4.54 -5.83 -20.62
C SER A 56 4.23 -4.95 -19.40
N ALA A 57 3.13 -5.22 -18.69
CA ALA A 57 2.77 -4.50 -17.47
C ALA A 57 3.76 -4.79 -16.33
N ALA A 58 4.18 -6.05 -16.17
CA ALA A 58 5.18 -6.43 -15.18
C ALA A 58 6.53 -5.75 -15.42
N VAL A 59 6.99 -5.70 -16.68
CA VAL A 59 8.21 -4.98 -17.07
C VAL A 59 8.09 -3.49 -16.78
N TYR A 60 6.95 -2.87 -17.12
CA TYR A 60 6.70 -1.45 -16.83
C TYR A 60 6.78 -1.16 -15.31
N LEU A 61 6.12 -1.98 -14.49
CA LEU A 61 6.18 -1.84 -13.03
C LEU A 61 7.59 -2.03 -12.49
N PHE A 62 8.35 -2.99 -13.02
CA PHE A 62 9.74 -3.23 -12.61
C PHE A 62 10.65 -2.05 -12.92
N LEU A 63 10.53 -1.46 -14.12
CA LEU A 63 11.30 -0.28 -14.52
C LEU A 63 10.94 0.97 -13.70
N ASN A 64 9.67 1.11 -13.32
CA ASN A 64 9.18 2.23 -12.50
C ASN A 64 9.23 1.97 -10.98
N PHE A 65 9.66 0.79 -10.57
CA PHE A 65 9.76 0.40 -9.16
C PHE A 65 10.57 1.36 -8.28
N PRO A 66 11.72 1.94 -8.71
CA PRO A 66 12.45 2.90 -7.87
C PRO A 66 11.65 4.18 -7.61
N TYR A 67 10.80 4.60 -8.55
CA TYR A 67 9.92 5.76 -8.36
C TYR A 67 8.81 5.43 -7.36
N LEU A 68 8.13 4.29 -7.56
CA LEU A 68 7.06 3.81 -6.67
C LEU A 68 7.55 3.59 -5.22
N LYS A 69 8.81 3.19 -5.02
CA LYS A 69 9.39 3.04 -3.68
C LYS A 69 9.40 4.34 -2.88
N ASN A 70 9.56 5.49 -3.51
CA ASN A 70 9.57 6.77 -2.80
C ASN A 70 8.19 7.18 -2.29
N ASP A 71 7.12 6.70 -2.96
CA ASP A 71 5.74 6.97 -2.56
C ASP A 71 5.22 5.92 -1.57
N LEU A 72 5.59 4.64 -1.76
CA LEU A 72 5.21 3.53 -0.88
C LEU A 72 5.92 3.56 0.47
N TYR A 73 7.15 4.05 0.50
CA TYR A 73 7.94 4.22 1.70
C TYR A 73 8.26 5.70 1.88
N PRO A 74 7.29 6.51 2.35
CA PRO A 74 7.62 7.86 2.78
C PRO A 74 8.80 7.75 3.77
N PRO A 75 9.82 8.61 3.65
CA PRO A 75 11.00 8.54 4.51
C PRO A 75 10.53 8.40 5.95
N LYS A 76 10.99 7.33 6.61
CA LYS A 76 10.59 7.02 7.99
C LYS A 76 10.84 8.27 8.81
N GLN A 77 9.75 8.91 9.27
CA GLN A 77 9.88 10.18 9.95
C GLN A 77 10.86 9.97 11.11
N LEU A 78 11.91 10.77 11.15
CA LEU A 78 12.90 10.75 12.24
C LEU A 78 12.17 11.18 13.51
N ARG A 79 11.50 10.23 14.17
CA ARG A 79 10.59 10.54 15.27
C ARG A 79 10.69 9.64 16.47
N VAL A 80 11.03 10.32 17.56
CA VAL A 80 10.65 10.02 18.94
C VAL A 80 9.65 11.15 19.32
N GLY A 81 8.34 10.89 19.23
CA GLY A 81 7.27 11.85 19.59
C GLY A 81 6.10 11.96 18.60
N SER A 82 5.00 12.62 19.00
CA SER A 82 3.67 12.66 18.32
C SER A 82 3.45 13.77 17.27
N TYR A 83 4.47 14.52 16.86
CA TYR A 83 4.29 15.86 16.31
C TYR A 83 3.99 16.02 14.79
N ASN A 84 3.30 15.15 14.03
CA ASN A 84 3.10 15.26 12.54
C ASN A 84 3.80 16.46 11.79
N THR A 85 5.09 16.33 11.42
CA THR A 85 5.82 17.35 10.64
C THR A 85 5.68 16.99 9.17
N ASP A 86 5.41 17.98 8.36
CA ASP A 86 5.35 17.87 6.92
C ASP A 86 6.73 17.60 6.29
N ARG A 87 6.74 17.25 5.00
CA ARG A 87 7.98 17.00 4.24
C ARG A 87 8.94 18.19 4.28
N ALA A 88 8.40 19.41 4.34
CA ALA A 88 9.21 20.61 4.47
C ALA A 88 9.84 20.73 5.87
N GLY A 89 9.13 20.38 6.94
CA GLY A 89 9.67 20.30 8.29
C GLY A 89 10.83 19.31 8.41
N GLU A 90 10.75 18.15 7.77
CA GLU A 90 11.86 17.20 7.75
C GLU A 90 13.10 17.73 7.00
N ALA A 91 12.89 18.37 5.86
CA ALA A 91 13.97 19.03 5.12
C ALA A 91 14.59 20.17 5.93
N CYS A 92 13.78 20.90 6.72
CA CYS A 92 14.24 21.93 7.62
C CYS A 92 15.14 21.37 8.74
N ILE A 93 14.69 20.29 9.40
CA ILE A 93 15.48 19.57 10.42
C ILE A 93 16.80 19.03 9.83
N ARG A 94 16.75 18.47 8.62
CA ARG A 94 17.95 17.98 7.93
C ARG A 94 18.95 19.11 7.68
N ASN A 95 18.48 20.26 7.19
CA ASN A 95 19.35 21.42 6.95
C ASN A 95 19.99 21.91 8.26
N LEU A 96 19.25 21.93 9.37
CA LEU A 96 19.81 22.26 10.69
C LEU A 96 20.92 21.29 11.10
N TRP A 97 20.76 19.98 10.87
CA TRP A 97 21.82 19.00 11.12
C TRP A 97 23.05 19.20 10.23
N ARG A 98 22.86 19.49 8.94
CA ARG A 98 23.96 19.76 8.00
C ARG A 98 24.75 21.02 8.40
N ILE A 99 24.04 22.07 8.83
CA ILE A 99 24.64 23.30 9.36
C ILE A 99 25.46 22.99 10.61
N ALA A 100 24.88 22.21 11.54
CA ALA A 100 25.56 21.80 12.77
C ALA A 100 26.80 20.93 12.52
N ALA A 101 26.76 20.09 11.50
CA ALA A 101 27.90 19.26 11.09
C ALA A 101 28.99 20.05 10.35
N GLY A 102 28.73 21.31 9.97
CA GLY A 102 29.67 22.12 9.20
C GLY A 102 29.85 21.62 7.77
N GLU A 103 28.82 20.98 7.19
CA GLU A 103 28.92 20.47 5.83
C GLU A 103 29.18 21.59 4.80
N PRO A 104 29.99 21.34 3.76
CA PRO A 104 30.21 22.31 2.69
C PRO A 104 28.89 22.75 2.06
N GLY A 105 28.66 24.07 2.00
CA GLY A 105 27.45 24.67 1.45
C GLY A 105 26.24 24.69 2.39
N ALA A 106 26.30 24.07 3.56
CA ALA A 106 25.20 24.09 4.52
C ALA A 106 24.93 25.49 5.09
N ALA A 107 25.95 26.33 5.23
CA ALA A 107 25.80 27.72 5.66
C ALA A 107 24.95 28.59 4.70
N LYS A 108 24.79 28.16 3.45
CA LYS A 108 23.93 28.81 2.43
C LYS A 108 22.54 28.17 2.33
N ALA A 109 22.25 27.17 3.16
CA ALA A 109 20.94 26.53 3.15
C ALA A 109 19.87 27.53 3.59
N VAL A 110 18.69 27.40 2.99
CA VAL A 110 17.50 28.20 3.32
C VAL A 110 16.42 27.29 3.89
N CYS A 111 15.51 27.87 4.67
CA CYS A 111 14.32 27.19 5.14
C CYS A 111 13.44 26.83 3.93
N PRO A 112 13.04 25.56 3.75
CA PRO A 112 12.23 25.15 2.61
C PRO A 112 10.82 25.78 2.61
N SER A 113 10.29 26.16 3.78
CA SER A 113 8.96 26.76 3.89
C SER A 113 8.96 28.29 3.82
N SER A 114 10.05 28.96 4.22
CA SER A 114 10.13 30.44 4.19
C SER A 114 11.04 31.01 3.11
N GLY A 115 11.95 30.21 2.55
CA GLY A 115 12.99 30.67 1.63
C GLY A 115 14.07 31.54 2.29
N GLN A 116 13.97 31.79 3.60
CA GLN A 116 14.93 32.61 4.34
C GLN A 116 16.11 31.79 4.85
N PRO A 117 17.32 32.39 4.96
CA PRO A 117 18.48 31.71 5.53
C PRO A 117 18.27 31.39 7.01
N TYR A 118 18.93 30.34 7.49
CA TYR A 118 18.92 30.01 8.92
C TYR A 118 19.69 31.05 9.73
N SER A 119 19.21 31.35 10.93
CA SER A 119 19.93 32.23 11.86
C SER A 119 20.97 31.41 12.60
N VAL A 120 22.25 31.75 12.44
CA VAL A 120 23.37 31.06 13.09
C VAL A 120 23.99 31.99 14.13
N SER A 121 24.02 31.56 15.39
CA SER A 121 24.61 32.32 16.50
C SER A 121 25.61 31.44 17.25
N GLY A 122 26.90 31.61 16.93
CA GLY A 122 27.95 30.76 17.46
C GLY A 122 27.81 29.31 16.96
N ARG A 123 27.45 28.38 17.85
CA ARG A 123 27.23 26.96 17.51
C ARG A 123 25.76 26.55 17.47
N THR A 124 24.84 27.51 17.62
CA THR A 124 23.40 27.25 17.47
C THR A 124 22.92 27.72 16.10
N ALA A 125 21.97 26.98 15.53
CA ALA A 125 21.32 27.34 14.29
C ALA A 125 19.80 27.25 14.49
N SER A 126 19.04 28.25 14.10
CA SER A 126 17.57 28.28 14.26
C SER A 126 16.86 28.48 12.93
N CYS A 127 15.70 27.85 12.80
CA CYS A 127 14.76 28.11 11.71
C CYS A 127 14.22 29.54 11.84
N PRO A 128 14.17 30.33 10.77
CA PRO A 128 13.65 31.70 10.80
C PRO A 128 12.11 31.76 10.91
N SER A 129 11.40 30.67 10.59
CA SER A 129 9.94 30.62 10.57
C SER A 129 9.41 29.26 11.09
N PRO A 130 9.66 28.89 12.36
CA PRO A 130 9.21 27.62 12.92
C PRO A 130 7.68 27.43 12.85
N GLU A 131 6.91 28.52 12.87
CA GLU A 131 5.45 28.52 12.79
C GLU A 131 4.92 27.94 11.47
N ARG A 132 5.68 28.07 10.37
CA ARG A 132 5.33 27.45 9.09
C ARG A 132 5.44 25.92 9.10
N HIS A 133 6.04 25.36 10.15
CA HIS A 133 6.12 23.93 10.41
C HIS A 133 5.21 23.49 11.57
N GLY A 134 4.33 24.37 12.06
CA GLY A 134 3.47 24.09 13.22
C GLY A 134 4.23 24.04 14.56
N LEU A 135 5.41 24.66 14.63
CA LEU A 135 6.26 24.68 15.82
C LEU A 135 6.37 26.09 16.37
N SER A 136 6.51 26.23 17.68
CA SER A 136 6.86 27.51 18.31
C SER A 136 8.36 27.79 18.21
N GLU A 137 9.17 26.73 18.30
CA GLU A 137 10.63 26.83 18.21
C GLU A 137 11.18 25.63 17.44
N LEU A 138 12.15 25.88 16.54
CA LEU A 138 12.91 24.85 15.85
C LEU A 138 14.36 25.29 15.70
N TYR A 139 15.27 24.64 16.44
CA TYR A 139 16.68 25.01 16.46
C TYR A 139 17.59 23.82 16.80
N TYR A 140 18.84 23.90 16.35
CA TYR A 140 19.91 23.04 16.79
C TYR A 140 20.65 23.66 17.98
N GLN A 141 20.88 22.86 19.02
CA GLN A 141 21.72 23.23 20.16
C GLN A 141 22.83 22.18 20.38
N PRO A 142 24.10 22.61 20.56
CA PRO A 142 25.19 21.70 20.89
C PRO A 142 24.84 20.84 22.11
N ARG A 143 25.18 19.55 22.05
CA ARG A 143 24.89 18.53 23.07
C ARG A 143 23.42 18.14 23.25
N LYS A 144 22.45 18.92 22.74
CA LYS A 144 21.02 18.55 22.76
C LYS A 144 20.49 18.07 21.41
N GLY A 145 21.14 18.42 20.31
CA GLY A 145 20.68 18.11 18.96
C GLY A 145 19.63 19.11 18.48
N VAL A 146 18.79 18.68 17.53
CA VAL A 146 17.66 19.50 17.05
C VAL A 146 16.51 19.43 18.04
N VAL A 147 16.13 20.58 18.57
CA VAL A 147 15.01 20.78 19.49
C VAL A 147 13.85 21.37 18.69
N ALA A 148 12.69 20.74 18.82
CA ALA A 148 11.42 21.22 18.29
C ALA A 148 10.42 21.35 19.44
N LYS A 149 9.80 22.53 19.57
CA LYS A 149 8.70 22.75 20.52
C LYS A 149 7.41 22.97 19.74
N GLY A 150 6.34 22.28 20.13
CA GLY A 150 5.02 22.48 19.53
C GLY A 150 4.53 23.91 19.72
N ALA A 151 3.67 24.38 18.81
CA ALA A 151 2.90 25.60 19.06
C ALA A 151 2.04 25.39 20.33
N LYS A 152 2.06 26.38 21.23
CA LYS A 152 1.17 26.41 22.40
C LYS A 152 -0.22 26.88 21.99
#